data_AF-A0A1Q3KSD6-F1
#
_entry.id   AF-A0A1Q3KSD6-F1
#
_cell.length_a   1.000
_cell.length_b   1.000
_cell.length_c   1.000
_cell.angle_alpha   90.00
_cell.angle_beta   90.00
_cell.angle_gamma   90.00
#
_symmetry.space_group_name_H-M   'P 1'
#
loop_
_entity.id
_entity.type
_entity.pdbx_description
1 polymer ?
#
loop_
_entity_poly.entity_id
_entity_poly.type
_entity_poly.pdbx_seq_one_letter_code
_entity_poly.pdbx_strand_id
1 'polypeptide(L)'
;MRGIACRRGRRRESDMSDFDDQQKQWLQGFVSGLEARKAADRLANRPAGTAAAVGQAIGPDALQQMAQDRAVAAGGKLVAEETAKRTRHPLDRWDEVVARADAGQFPKGSDVFLTKYHGLFYVAPAQDSFMCRLRIPNGILNAWQMRGLAETAEAFGGGYADVTTRANLQIREIPAHHAVDLLLAVQDLGLTARGSGADNIRNITGSPTAGIDRQELYDTRPLCRAMHHYILNHREMYGLPRKFNIAFDGGGRVPVLEDTNDIGFVAAEVTGGEGFAPGVYFRLQLGGITGHRDFAFDTEILLKPEECVPVAGAVVRAFANHGDRTNRQKARLKYVLDRMGREAFIVEVEKEHGSRLRRAAGAEVAPRALADKHGHIGVHGQRQAGLNYLGVVLPVGRLTTMQMRGLAEVAERFGSGTLRLTVWQNLLISDVADRDVGVSIAALQALGLAVEASALRRGLVACTGNAGCKFAASNTKGHALKLADHLEARLAIDTPINIHLTGCHHSCAQHYIGDIGLIAVKVARGEESVEGYNVF
;
A
#
# COMPACT_ATOMS: atom_id res chain seq x y z
N MET A 1 -80.92 -64.15 -2.63
CA MET A 1 -79.79 -64.32 -3.57
C MET A 1 -80.24 -63.90 -4.97
N ARG A 2 -79.75 -62.75 -5.47
CA ARG A 2 -79.65 -62.33 -6.88
C ARG A 2 -79.13 -60.88 -6.88
N GLY A 3 -77.83 -60.70 -7.10
CA GLY A 3 -77.16 -59.39 -7.23
C GLY A 3 -77.31 -58.87 -8.67
N ILE A 4 -77.90 -57.68 -8.85
CA ILE A 4 -77.29 -56.35 -9.00
C ILE A 4 -76.52 -56.19 -10.31
N ALA A 5 -77.13 -55.44 -11.22
CA ALA A 5 -76.52 -54.82 -12.38
C ALA A 5 -76.87 -53.32 -12.37
N CYS A 6 -75.90 -52.45 -12.68
CA CYS A 6 -76.00 -51.39 -13.71
C CYS A 6 -74.83 -50.36 -13.62
N ARG A 7 -74.07 -50.26 -14.73
CA ARG A 7 -73.38 -49.11 -15.38
C ARG A 7 -72.65 -48.03 -14.55
N ARG A 8 -71.44 -47.67 -15.01
CA ARG A 8 -71.15 -46.42 -15.78
C ARG A 8 -69.70 -46.40 -16.30
N GLY A 9 -69.54 -45.88 -17.53
CA GLY A 9 -68.31 -45.86 -18.31
C GLY A 9 -67.37 -44.69 -18.01
N ARG A 10 -66.10 -44.91 -18.37
CA ARG A 10 -64.90 -44.07 -18.20
C ARG A 10 -65.02 -42.69 -18.86
N ARG A 11 -64.54 -41.63 -18.19
CA ARG A 11 -64.10 -40.36 -18.80
C ARG A 11 -62.57 -40.30 -18.80
N ARG A 12 -61.99 -39.97 -19.95
CA ARG A 12 -60.56 -39.74 -20.20
C ARG A 12 -60.12 -38.41 -19.57
N GLU A 13 -58.91 -38.37 -19.05
CA GLU A 13 -58.14 -37.16 -18.70
C GLU A 13 -57.89 -36.33 -19.98
N SER A 14 -58.11 -35.02 -19.90
CA SER A 14 -57.81 -34.06 -20.98
C SER A 14 -56.45 -33.42 -20.76
N ASP A 15 -55.58 -33.61 -21.74
CA ASP A 15 -54.20 -33.15 -21.87
C ASP A 15 -54.14 -31.62 -22.12
N MET A 16 -53.06 -30.96 -21.69
CA MET A 16 -52.84 -29.50 -21.82
C MET A 16 -52.44 -29.06 -23.26
N SER A 17 -52.94 -29.75 -24.28
CA SER A 17 -52.58 -29.54 -25.69
C SER A 17 -53.60 -28.72 -26.51
N ASP A 18 -54.73 -28.31 -25.92
CA ASP A 18 -55.86 -27.70 -26.66
C ASP A 18 -55.95 -26.16 -26.64
N PHE A 19 -54.82 -25.45 -26.48
CA PHE A 19 -54.79 -23.99 -26.70
C PHE A 19 -54.06 -23.66 -28.00
N ASP A 20 -54.71 -22.88 -28.87
CA ASP A 20 -54.04 -22.33 -30.05
C ASP A 20 -52.98 -21.28 -29.65
N ASP A 21 -52.08 -20.95 -30.57
CA ASP A 21 -50.95 -20.07 -30.27
C ASP A 21 -51.38 -18.65 -29.91
N GLN A 22 -52.53 -18.19 -30.42
CA GLN A 22 -53.09 -16.88 -30.09
C GLN A 22 -53.65 -16.86 -28.66
N GLN A 23 -54.29 -17.95 -28.23
CA GLN A 23 -54.76 -18.15 -26.86
C GLN A 23 -53.60 -18.27 -25.87
N LYS A 24 -52.51 -18.96 -26.25
CA LYS A 24 -51.28 -19.02 -25.44
C LYS A 24 -50.63 -17.65 -25.28
N GLN A 25 -50.51 -16.88 -26.36
CA GLN A 25 -50.00 -15.51 -26.30
C GLN A 25 -50.89 -14.59 -25.45
N TRP A 26 -52.21 -14.72 -25.58
CA TRP A 26 -53.15 -13.96 -24.77
C TRP A 26 -53.03 -14.31 -23.28
N LEU A 27 -52.92 -15.60 -22.94
CA LEU A 27 -52.73 -16.05 -21.56
C LEU A 27 -51.38 -15.59 -20.98
N GLN A 28 -50.30 -15.64 -21.77
CA GLN A 28 -49.00 -15.09 -21.37
C GLN A 28 -49.06 -13.58 -21.13
N GLY A 29 -49.73 -12.83 -22.02
CA GLY A 29 -49.94 -11.40 -21.84
C GLY A 29 -50.82 -11.06 -20.63
N PHE A 30 -51.84 -11.87 -20.37
CA PHE A 30 -52.73 -11.71 -19.22
C PHE A 30 -52.01 -12.01 -17.90
N VAL A 31 -51.21 -13.07 -17.83
CA VAL A 31 -50.37 -13.40 -16.66
C VAL A 31 -49.31 -12.32 -16.44
N SER A 32 -48.63 -11.88 -17.50
CA SER A 32 -47.66 -10.79 -17.41
C SER A 32 -48.31 -9.48 -16.94
N GLY A 33 -49.52 -9.16 -17.41
CA GLY A 33 -50.30 -8.01 -16.96
C GLY A 33 -50.74 -8.11 -15.49
N LEU A 34 -51.09 -9.31 -15.02
CA LEU A 34 -51.40 -9.57 -13.61
C LEU A 34 -50.15 -9.47 -12.72
N GLU A 35 -48.99 -9.93 -13.18
CA GLU A 35 -47.73 -9.77 -12.45
C GLU A 35 -47.28 -8.31 -12.42
N ALA A 36 -47.39 -7.59 -13.53
CA ALA A 36 -47.11 -6.16 -13.61
C ALA A 36 -48.05 -5.36 -12.69
N ARG A 37 -49.35 -5.72 -12.64
CA ARG A 37 -50.32 -5.11 -11.72
C ARG A 37 -50.03 -5.46 -10.27
N LYS A 38 -49.66 -6.70 -9.94
CA LYS A 38 -49.22 -7.07 -8.59
C LYS A 38 -47.93 -6.34 -8.19
N ALA A 39 -47.01 -6.10 -9.11
CA ALA A 39 -45.82 -5.31 -8.88
C ALA A 39 -46.16 -3.83 -8.66
N ALA A 40 -47.08 -3.27 -9.45
CA ALA A 40 -47.59 -1.91 -9.29
C ALA A 40 -48.36 -1.74 -7.97
N ASP A 41 -49.20 -2.70 -7.59
CA ASP A 41 -49.94 -2.70 -6.32
C ASP A 41 -48.98 -2.87 -5.13
N ARG A 42 -47.86 -3.60 -5.27
CA ARG A 42 -46.78 -3.66 -4.26
C ARG A 42 -46.01 -2.33 -4.14
N LEU A 43 -45.90 -1.58 -5.23
CA LEU A 43 -45.31 -0.24 -5.24
C LEU A 43 -46.28 0.82 -4.67
N ALA A 44 -47.59 0.69 -4.94
CA ALA A 44 -48.63 1.60 -4.49
C ALA A 44 -49.04 1.38 -3.02
N ASN A 45 -49.05 0.12 -2.56
CA ASN A 45 -49.30 -0.27 -1.17
C ASN A 45 -48.02 -0.51 -0.37
N ARG A 46 -46.88 0.01 -0.83
CA ARG A 46 -45.73 0.15 0.04
C ARG A 46 -46.19 1.05 1.19
N PRO A 47 -46.18 0.57 2.46
CA PRO A 47 -46.42 1.47 3.57
C PRO A 47 -45.43 2.62 3.39
N ALA A 48 -45.91 3.87 3.53
CA ALA A 48 -45.03 5.04 3.59
C ALA A 48 -43.86 4.61 4.46
N GLY A 49 -42.67 4.54 3.83
CA GLY A 49 -41.56 3.79 4.39
C GLY A 49 -41.43 4.12 5.86
N THR A 50 -41.19 3.11 6.69
CA THR A 50 -40.58 3.31 8.02
C THR A 50 -39.65 4.49 7.87
N ALA A 51 -39.99 5.62 8.49
CA ALA A 51 -39.26 6.86 8.31
C ALA A 51 -37.79 6.47 8.38
N ALA A 52 -37.08 6.61 7.26
CA ALA A 52 -35.65 6.36 7.26
C ALA A 52 -35.13 7.17 8.45
N ALA A 53 -34.46 6.49 9.39
CA ALA A 53 -33.95 7.15 10.58
C ALA A 53 -33.29 8.45 10.12
N VAL A 54 -33.85 9.57 10.55
CA VAL A 54 -33.38 10.89 10.15
C VAL A 54 -31.91 10.95 10.54
N GLY A 55 -31.00 10.95 9.55
CA GLY A 55 -29.57 11.12 9.78
C GLY A 55 -28.62 9.98 9.42
N GLN A 56 -29.02 8.88 8.76
CA GLN A 56 -28.01 7.94 8.25
C GLN A 56 -27.30 8.53 7.02
N ALA A 57 -25.99 8.75 7.12
CA ALA A 57 -25.18 9.24 6.00
C ALA A 57 -25.33 8.33 4.78
N ILE A 58 -25.59 8.94 3.62
CA ILE A 58 -25.73 8.26 2.32
C ILE A 58 -24.66 8.76 1.36
N GLY A 59 -24.25 7.91 0.42
CA GLY A 59 -23.25 8.25 -0.59
C GLY A 59 -21.85 7.69 -0.29
N PRO A 60 -20.84 8.07 -1.08
CA PRO A 60 -19.57 7.36 -1.11
C PRO A 60 -18.65 7.65 0.10
N ASP A 61 -19.01 8.63 0.92
CA ASP A 61 -18.34 8.97 2.19
C ASP A 61 -19.08 8.44 3.44
N ALA A 62 -20.17 7.67 3.25
CA ALA A 62 -21.05 7.25 4.34
C ALA A 62 -20.31 6.52 5.46
N LEU A 63 -19.37 5.63 5.11
CA LEU A 63 -18.57 4.88 6.09
C LEU A 63 -17.80 5.82 7.04
N GLN A 64 -17.12 6.83 6.49
CA GLN A 64 -16.33 7.80 7.23
C GLN A 64 -17.24 8.69 8.08
N GLN A 65 -18.34 9.19 7.52
CA GLN A 65 -19.28 10.07 8.21
C GLN A 65 -19.97 9.35 9.38
N MET A 66 -20.45 8.12 9.16
CA MET A 66 -21.04 7.30 10.23
C MET A 66 -20.04 7.02 11.36
N ALA A 67 -18.77 6.74 11.02
CA ALA A 67 -17.73 6.54 12.04
C ALA A 67 -17.44 7.82 12.84
N GLN A 68 -17.44 8.99 12.18
CA GLN A 68 -17.32 10.28 12.86
C GLN A 68 -18.53 10.58 13.76
N ASP A 69 -19.74 10.29 13.30
CA ASP A 69 -20.97 10.49 14.07
C ASP A 69 -21.01 9.62 15.31
N ARG A 70 -20.58 8.36 15.22
CA ARG A 70 -20.41 7.50 16.40
C ARG A 70 -19.41 8.07 17.41
N ALA A 71 -18.29 8.62 16.94
CA ALA A 71 -17.30 9.23 17.83
C ALA A 71 -17.86 10.45 18.57
N VAL A 72 -18.66 11.29 17.88
CA VAL A 72 -19.33 12.45 18.48
C VAL A 72 -20.45 12.03 19.43
N ALA A 73 -21.28 11.06 19.04
CA ALA A 73 -22.37 10.53 19.86
C ALA A 73 -21.85 9.88 21.15
N ALA A 74 -20.65 9.31 21.13
CA ALA A 74 -19.95 8.80 22.31
C ALA A 74 -19.32 9.91 23.20
N GLY A 75 -19.59 11.19 22.93
CA GLY A 75 -19.05 12.34 23.67
C GLY A 75 -17.66 12.79 23.23
N GLY A 76 -17.12 12.21 22.15
CA GLY A 76 -15.81 12.57 21.61
C GLY A 76 -15.83 13.86 20.78
N LYS A 77 -14.71 14.57 20.76
CA LYS A 77 -14.49 15.72 19.87
C LYS A 77 -13.59 15.30 18.70
N LEU A 78 -14.06 15.50 17.47
CA LEU A 78 -13.25 15.23 16.27
C LEU A 78 -12.01 16.12 16.25
N VAL A 79 -10.88 15.55 15.84
CA VAL A 79 -9.67 16.33 15.56
C VAL A 79 -9.86 17.21 14.33
N ALA A 80 -9.07 18.28 14.21
CA ALA A 80 -9.19 19.24 13.13
C ALA A 80 -9.15 18.59 11.73
N GLU A 81 -8.31 17.57 11.55
CA GLU A 81 -8.21 16.82 10.30
C GLU A 81 -9.48 16.03 9.97
N GLU A 82 -10.17 15.48 10.96
CA GLU A 82 -11.44 14.77 10.77
C GLU A 82 -12.56 15.74 10.42
N THR A 83 -12.62 16.88 11.11
CA THR A 83 -13.55 17.97 10.77
C THR A 83 -13.31 18.46 9.34
N ALA A 84 -12.05 18.69 8.95
CA ALA A 84 -11.70 19.16 7.61
C ALA A 84 -12.08 18.16 6.52
N LYS A 85 -11.88 16.85 6.76
CA LYS A 85 -12.34 15.78 5.86
C LYS A 85 -13.86 15.76 5.74
N ARG A 86 -14.58 15.96 6.85
CA ARG A 86 -16.04 15.96 6.90
C ARG A 86 -16.65 17.13 6.13
N THR A 87 -16.03 18.31 6.20
CA THR A 87 -16.53 19.52 5.52
C THR A 87 -16.59 19.34 4.00
N ARG A 88 -15.51 18.84 3.40
CA ARG A 88 -15.45 18.49 1.97
C ARG A 88 -14.31 17.50 1.79
N HIS A 89 -14.60 16.36 1.19
CA HIS A 89 -13.63 15.30 1.10
C HIS A 89 -12.41 15.75 0.29
N PRO A 90 -11.17 15.40 0.71
CA PRO A 90 -9.96 15.91 0.08
C PRO A 90 -9.85 15.66 -1.43
N LEU A 91 -10.33 14.52 -1.93
CA LEU A 91 -10.28 14.20 -3.37
C LEU A 91 -11.23 15.05 -4.21
N ASP A 92 -12.22 15.70 -3.60
CA ASP A 92 -13.21 16.52 -4.29
C ASP A 92 -12.78 18.00 -4.34
N ARG A 93 -11.52 18.30 -3.97
CA ARG A 93 -10.93 19.65 -3.88
C ARG A 93 -9.90 19.96 -4.97
N TRP A 94 -10.01 19.30 -6.12
CA TRP A 94 -9.06 19.49 -7.23
C TRP A 94 -9.01 20.94 -7.72
N ASP A 95 -10.16 21.59 -7.82
CA ASP A 95 -10.34 23.02 -8.07
C ASP A 95 -9.49 23.90 -7.14
N GLU A 96 -9.46 23.58 -5.85
CA GLU A 96 -8.68 24.33 -4.86
C GLU A 96 -7.16 24.05 -4.97
N VAL A 97 -6.76 22.87 -5.46
CA VAL A 97 -5.34 22.57 -5.73
C VAL A 97 -4.87 23.39 -6.94
N VAL A 98 -5.69 23.44 -8.00
CA VAL A 98 -5.44 24.24 -9.21
C VAL A 98 -5.35 25.72 -8.89
N ALA A 99 -6.36 26.29 -8.22
CA ALA A 99 -6.38 27.71 -7.89
C ALA A 99 -5.17 28.14 -7.03
N ARG A 100 -4.69 27.28 -6.12
CA ARG A 100 -3.48 27.56 -5.33
C ARG A 100 -2.21 27.52 -6.17
N ALA A 101 -2.10 26.56 -7.10
CA ALA A 101 -0.96 26.49 -8.01
C ALA A 101 -0.92 27.72 -8.93
N ASP A 102 -2.04 28.09 -9.56
CA ASP A 102 -2.14 29.28 -10.42
C ASP A 102 -1.76 30.56 -9.68
N ALA A 103 -2.13 30.66 -8.40
CA ALA A 103 -1.77 31.79 -7.55
C ALA A 103 -0.34 31.73 -6.99
N GLY A 104 0.40 30.64 -7.21
CA GLY A 104 1.73 30.42 -6.63
C GLY A 104 1.74 30.29 -5.11
N GLN A 105 0.67 29.75 -4.52
CA GLN A 105 0.46 29.74 -3.07
C GLN A 105 0.56 28.33 -2.46
N PHE A 106 1.33 28.20 -1.38
CA PHE A 106 1.31 27.00 -0.55
C PHE A 106 0.06 26.96 0.35
N PRO A 107 -0.45 25.76 0.66
CA PRO A 107 -1.59 25.60 1.56
C PRO A 107 -1.26 26.06 2.98
N LYS A 108 -2.29 26.47 3.72
CA LYS A 108 -2.19 26.91 5.12
C LYS A 108 -3.19 26.15 5.99
N GLY A 109 -2.96 26.13 7.31
CA GLY A 109 -3.86 25.47 8.26
C GLY A 109 -4.12 24.00 7.93
N SER A 110 -5.39 23.60 7.92
CA SER A 110 -5.82 22.23 7.58
C SER A 110 -5.51 21.84 6.13
N ASP A 111 -5.39 22.80 5.21
CA ASP A 111 -5.13 22.48 3.80
C ASP A 111 -3.76 21.83 3.61
N VAL A 112 -2.80 22.14 4.48
CA VAL A 112 -1.48 21.45 4.50
C VAL A 112 -1.66 19.94 4.72
N PHE A 113 -2.69 19.53 5.45
CA PHE A 113 -3.06 18.14 5.62
C PHE A 113 -3.84 17.60 4.41
N LEU A 114 -4.83 18.35 3.89
CA LEU A 114 -5.71 17.91 2.81
C LEU A 114 -4.95 17.75 1.48
N THR A 115 -4.03 18.66 1.15
CA THR A 115 -3.20 18.60 -0.07
C THR A 115 -2.39 17.31 -0.20
N LYS A 116 -2.06 16.65 0.93
CA LYS A 116 -1.35 15.35 0.94
C LYS A 116 -2.17 14.20 0.36
N TYR A 117 -3.48 14.36 0.18
CA TYR A 117 -4.31 13.38 -0.54
C TYR A 117 -4.00 13.33 -2.03
N HIS A 118 -3.43 14.40 -2.59
CA HIS A 118 -2.92 14.45 -3.96
C HIS A 118 -1.43 14.09 -4.02
N GLY A 119 -0.84 13.67 -2.90
CA GLY A 119 0.56 13.28 -2.80
C GLY A 119 1.56 14.43 -2.67
N LEU A 120 1.08 15.67 -2.52
CA LEU A 120 1.87 16.87 -2.31
C LEU A 120 2.03 17.18 -0.80
N PHE A 121 3.27 17.32 -0.34
CA PHE A 121 3.62 17.58 1.05
C PHE A 121 4.35 18.90 1.14
N TYR A 122 3.69 19.93 1.68
CA TYR A 122 4.37 21.18 1.99
C TYR A 122 5.27 20.97 3.23
N VAL A 123 6.58 21.12 3.06
CA VAL A 123 7.59 20.68 4.04
C VAL A 123 8.22 21.83 4.84
N ALA A 124 7.63 23.03 4.80
CA ALA A 124 8.06 24.15 5.61
C ALA A 124 8.03 23.84 7.13
N PRO A 125 8.94 24.45 7.93
CA PRO A 125 9.97 25.40 7.50
C PRO A 125 11.27 24.76 6.99
N ALA A 126 11.36 23.42 6.93
CA ALA A 126 12.61 22.77 6.49
C ALA A 126 12.96 23.10 5.04
N GLN A 127 11.95 23.16 4.17
CA GLN A 127 12.06 23.69 2.80
C GLN A 127 10.76 24.42 2.46
N ASP A 128 10.84 25.58 1.82
CA ASP A 128 9.67 26.33 1.35
C ASP A 128 9.21 25.81 -0.03
N SER A 129 8.86 24.52 -0.06
CA SER A 129 8.50 23.80 -1.28
C SER A 129 7.62 22.60 -0.98
N PHE A 130 7.04 22.01 -2.02
CA PHE A 130 6.46 20.67 -1.94
C PHE A 130 7.51 19.57 -2.10
N MET A 131 7.23 18.44 -1.46
CA MET A 131 7.69 17.12 -1.87
C MET A 131 6.48 16.36 -2.42
N CYS A 132 6.60 15.72 -3.58
CA CYS A 132 5.59 14.84 -4.14
C CYS A 132 5.98 13.38 -3.91
N ARG A 133 5.05 12.57 -3.39
CA ARG A 133 5.22 11.12 -3.26
C ARG A 133 4.28 10.39 -4.21
N LEU A 134 4.81 9.41 -4.93
CA LEU A 134 4.05 8.62 -5.89
C LEU A 134 3.33 7.42 -5.25
N ARG A 135 2.68 6.60 -6.07
CA ARG A 135 2.14 5.28 -5.76
C ARG A 135 2.60 4.33 -6.86
N ILE A 136 3.59 3.51 -6.55
CA ILE A 136 4.22 2.55 -7.46
C ILE A 136 4.00 1.16 -6.85
N PRO A 137 2.92 0.45 -7.24
CA PRO A 137 2.63 -0.86 -6.66
C PRO A 137 3.79 -1.81 -6.88
N ASN A 138 4.14 -2.58 -5.85
CA ASN A 138 5.30 -3.48 -5.82
C ASN A 138 6.66 -2.77 -5.96
N GLY A 139 6.70 -1.44 -6.07
CA GLY A 139 7.90 -0.66 -6.36
C GLY A 139 8.47 -0.89 -7.75
N ILE A 140 7.70 -1.43 -8.69
CA ILE A 140 8.18 -1.75 -10.04
C ILE A 140 7.71 -0.69 -11.03
N LEU A 141 8.63 -0.22 -11.86
CA LEU A 141 8.38 0.77 -12.90
C LEU A 141 9.15 0.40 -14.18
N ASN A 142 8.64 0.87 -15.32
CA ASN A 142 9.30 0.71 -16.61
C ASN A 142 10.39 1.78 -16.80
N ALA A 143 11.35 1.51 -17.69
CA ALA A 143 12.43 2.43 -18.05
C ALA A 143 11.91 3.78 -18.55
N TRP A 144 10.89 3.78 -19.41
CA TRP A 144 10.26 5.01 -19.89
C TRP A 144 9.58 5.81 -18.75
N GLN A 145 9.02 5.13 -17.73
CA GLN A 145 8.48 5.82 -16.55
C GLN A 145 9.60 6.44 -15.72
N MET A 146 10.71 5.74 -15.51
CA MET A 146 11.87 6.30 -14.79
C MET A 146 12.45 7.52 -15.54
N ARG A 147 12.55 7.44 -16.88
CA ARG A 147 13.02 8.54 -17.73
C ARG A 147 12.10 9.76 -17.65
N GLY A 148 10.78 9.55 -17.79
CA GLY A 148 9.80 10.63 -17.65
C GLY A 148 9.75 11.22 -16.24
N LEU A 149 9.97 10.43 -15.20
CA LEU A 149 10.09 10.94 -13.82
C LEU A 149 11.37 11.78 -13.64
N ALA A 150 12.45 11.49 -14.35
CA ALA A 150 13.65 12.31 -14.35
C ALA A 150 13.37 13.67 -15.01
N GLU A 151 12.70 13.67 -16.17
CA GLU A 151 12.26 14.90 -16.85
C GLU A 151 11.31 15.72 -15.96
N THR A 152 10.35 15.07 -15.33
CA THR A 152 9.41 15.68 -14.38
C THR A 152 10.15 16.33 -13.20
N ALA A 153 11.14 15.64 -12.62
CA ALA A 153 11.91 16.15 -11.49
C ALA A 153 12.82 17.33 -11.87
N GLU A 154 13.32 17.37 -13.10
CA GLU A 154 14.13 18.47 -13.65
C GLU A 154 13.28 19.68 -14.02
N ALA A 155 12.11 19.47 -14.61
CA ALA A 155 11.23 20.55 -15.06
C ALA A 155 10.49 21.23 -13.90
N PHE A 156 10.06 20.47 -12.90
CA PHE A 156 9.11 20.94 -11.89
C PHE A 156 9.60 20.84 -10.44
N GLY A 157 10.80 20.29 -10.21
CA GLY A 157 11.37 20.08 -8.89
C GLY A 157 12.86 20.42 -8.84
N GLY A 158 13.57 19.86 -7.86
CA GLY A 158 15.00 20.13 -7.64
C GLY A 158 15.97 19.31 -8.50
N GLY A 159 15.52 18.58 -9.53
CA GLY A 159 16.41 17.76 -10.35
C GLY A 159 16.92 16.48 -9.67
N TYR A 160 16.17 15.92 -8.72
CA TYR A 160 16.47 14.65 -8.08
C TYR A 160 15.23 13.97 -7.50
N ALA A 161 15.36 12.68 -7.19
CA ALA A 161 14.36 11.91 -6.46
C ALA A 161 15.00 11.09 -5.33
N ASP A 162 14.20 10.72 -4.33
CA ASP A 162 14.61 9.80 -3.27
C ASP A 162 13.78 8.51 -3.30
N VAL A 163 14.45 7.36 -3.27
CA VAL A 163 13.87 6.04 -2.98
C VAL A 163 13.53 5.96 -1.48
N THR A 164 12.33 5.50 -1.19
CA THR A 164 11.79 5.44 0.16
C THR A 164 11.78 4.03 0.73
N THR A 165 11.61 3.92 2.04
CA THR A 165 11.45 2.66 2.80
C THR A 165 10.12 1.92 2.55
N ARG A 166 9.42 2.25 1.46
CA ARG A 166 8.23 1.56 0.96
C ARG A 166 8.29 1.35 -0.55
N ALA A 167 9.51 1.15 -1.07
CA ALA A 167 9.76 0.85 -2.49
C ALA A 167 9.04 1.85 -3.42
N ASN A 168 9.31 3.15 -3.23
CA ASN A 168 8.59 4.24 -3.88
C ASN A 168 9.53 5.44 -4.07
N LEU A 169 9.13 6.42 -4.89
CA LEU A 169 9.91 7.63 -5.19
C LEU A 169 9.27 8.89 -4.59
N GLN A 170 10.13 9.85 -4.27
CA GLN A 170 9.77 11.21 -3.87
C GLN A 170 10.54 12.25 -4.68
N ILE A 171 9.82 13.12 -5.40
CA ILE A 171 10.38 14.32 -6.05
C ILE A 171 10.27 15.48 -5.07
N ARG A 172 11.27 16.35 -5.00
CA ARG A 172 11.36 17.42 -4.00
C ARG A 172 11.60 18.77 -4.64
N GLU A 173 11.57 19.80 -3.79
CA GLU A 173 11.86 21.19 -4.17
C GLU A 173 10.92 21.70 -5.27
N ILE A 174 9.66 21.27 -5.18
CA ILE A 174 8.61 21.63 -6.13
C ILE A 174 8.01 22.97 -5.70
N PRO A 175 8.13 24.04 -6.49
CA PRO A 175 7.48 25.32 -6.19
C PRO A 175 5.96 25.20 -6.21
N ALA A 176 5.26 26.12 -5.54
CA ALA A 176 3.81 26.09 -5.48
C ALA A 176 3.14 26.11 -6.87
N HIS A 177 3.67 26.92 -7.80
CA HIS A 177 3.10 27.07 -9.15
C HIS A 177 3.27 25.83 -10.04
N HIS A 178 4.25 24.96 -9.76
CA HIS A 178 4.46 23.71 -10.50
C HIS A 178 3.74 22.50 -9.89
N ALA A 179 2.96 22.71 -8.84
CA ALA A 179 2.29 21.61 -8.12
C ALA A 179 1.36 20.80 -9.04
N VAL A 180 0.58 21.47 -9.91
CA VAL A 180 -0.34 20.79 -10.83
C VAL A 180 0.41 20.21 -12.02
N ASP A 181 1.35 20.95 -12.61
CA ASP A 181 2.15 20.48 -13.75
C ASP A 181 2.83 19.14 -13.44
N LEU A 182 3.44 19.03 -12.26
CA LEU A 182 4.07 17.79 -11.82
C LEU A 182 3.07 16.65 -11.66
N LEU A 183 1.87 16.93 -11.12
CA LEU A 183 0.84 15.90 -10.95
C LEU A 183 0.30 15.40 -12.29
N LEU A 184 0.17 16.28 -13.29
CA LEU A 184 -0.26 15.93 -14.65
C LEU A 184 0.84 15.15 -15.37
N ALA A 185 2.09 15.59 -15.31
CA ALA A 185 3.22 14.86 -15.91
C ALA A 185 3.37 13.44 -15.35
N VAL A 186 3.15 13.25 -14.04
CA VAL A 186 3.10 11.91 -13.42
C VAL A 186 1.94 11.07 -13.98
N GLN A 187 0.78 11.66 -14.23
CA GLN A 187 -0.38 10.95 -14.79
C GLN A 187 -0.19 10.55 -16.25
N ASP A 188 0.45 11.41 -17.05
CA ASP A 188 0.80 11.12 -18.44
C ASP A 188 1.73 9.90 -18.56
N LEU A 189 2.51 9.61 -17.50
CA LEU A 189 3.33 8.40 -17.39
C LEU A 189 2.57 7.14 -16.94
N GLY A 190 1.24 7.23 -16.81
CA GLY A 190 0.42 6.15 -16.26
C GLY A 190 0.67 5.87 -14.77
N LEU A 191 1.26 6.84 -14.05
CA LEU A 191 1.49 6.78 -12.61
C LEU A 191 0.52 7.69 -11.86
N THR A 192 0.52 7.65 -10.53
CA THR A 192 -0.29 8.56 -9.74
C THR A 192 0.37 8.87 -8.39
N ALA A 193 0.09 10.05 -7.85
CA ALA A 193 0.43 10.44 -6.49
C ALA A 193 -0.78 10.36 -5.53
N ARG A 194 -1.96 10.00 -6.05
CA ARG A 194 -3.23 9.99 -5.31
C ARG A 194 -3.16 9.05 -4.10
N GLY A 195 -3.56 9.59 -2.95
CA GLY A 195 -3.62 8.89 -1.67
C GLY A 195 -2.27 8.48 -1.10
N SER A 196 -1.13 9.05 -1.54
CA SER A 196 0.19 8.64 -1.04
C SER A 196 0.55 9.26 0.33
N GLY A 197 -0.25 10.23 0.79
CA GLY A 197 -0.06 10.96 2.04
C GLY A 197 -1.28 10.98 2.96
N ALA A 198 -1.17 11.75 4.05
CA ALA A 198 -2.22 11.91 5.06
C ALA A 198 -2.79 10.58 5.59
N ASP A 199 -4.11 10.51 5.77
CA ASP A 199 -4.86 9.39 6.34
C ASP A 199 -5.45 8.52 5.22
N ASN A 200 -4.52 7.91 4.48
CA ASN A 200 -4.78 7.02 3.35
C ASN A 200 -3.88 5.77 3.45
N ILE A 201 -4.25 4.76 2.68
CA ILE A 201 -3.41 3.58 2.44
C ILE A 201 -2.18 4.03 1.65
N ARG A 202 -0.98 3.66 2.11
CA ARG A 202 0.28 4.04 1.49
C ARG A 202 0.58 3.21 0.24
N ASN A 203 1.82 3.28 -0.23
CA ASN A 203 2.27 2.41 -1.32
C ASN A 203 2.04 0.94 -0.96
N ILE A 204 1.72 0.13 -1.96
CA ILE A 204 1.58 -1.32 -1.78
C ILE A 204 2.94 -1.93 -2.01
N THR A 205 3.58 -2.35 -0.92
CA THR A 205 4.90 -2.98 -0.97
C THR A 205 4.74 -4.43 -1.39
N GLY A 206 5.62 -4.91 -2.28
CA GLY A 206 5.69 -6.30 -2.70
C GLY A 206 7.13 -6.78 -2.73
N SER A 207 7.35 -8.08 -2.94
CA SER A 207 8.70 -8.64 -3.11
C SER A 207 9.41 -7.96 -4.28
N PRO A 208 10.60 -7.35 -4.07
CA PRO A 208 11.29 -6.65 -5.15
C PRO A 208 11.79 -7.63 -6.22
N THR A 209 11.99 -8.90 -5.88
CA THR A 209 12.36 -9.99 -6.79
C THR A 209 11.15 -10.78 -7.34
N ALA A 210 9.93 -10.27 -7.18
CA ALA A 210 8.72 -10.98 -7.63
C ALA A 210 8.75 -11.36 -9.12
N GLY A 211 8.51 -12.64 -9.41
CA GLY A 211 8.53 -13.25 -10.74
C GLY A 211 9.92 -13.62 -11.28
N ILE A 212 11.00 -13.33 -10.53
CA ILE A 212 12.39 -13.59 -10.96
C ILE A 212 13.21 -14.33 -9.90
N ASP A 213 12.74 -14.36 -8.65
CA ASP A 213 13.40 -15.06 -7.56
C ASP A 213 13.36 -16.57 -7.75
N ARG A 214 14.43 -17.27 -7.35
CA ARG A 214 14.48 -18.75 -7.33
C ARG A 214 13.79 -19.34 -6.10
N GLN A 215 13.67 -18.55 -5.04
CA GLN A 215 13.11 -18.95 -3.74
C GLN A 215 11.63 -18.58 -3.59
N GLU A 216 11.09 -17.70 -4.45
CA GLU A 216 9.70 -17.24 -4.26
C GLU A 216 8.69 -18.39 -4.34
N LEU A 217 7.71 -18.33 -3.46
CA LEU A 217 6.52 -19.17 -3.51
C LEU A 217 5.44 -18.53 -4.41
N TYR A 218 5.41 -17.19 -4.48
CA TYR A 218 4.39 -16.47 -5.22
C TYR A 218 4.90 -15.15 -5.80
N ASP A 219 4.58 -14.89 -7.07
CA ASP A 219 4.80 -13.60 -7.71
C ASP A 219 3.78 -12.57 -7.18
N THR A 220 4.24 -11.61 -6.37
CA THR A 220 3.37 -10.64 -5.69
C THR A 220 2.85 -9.51 -6.59
N ARG A 221 3.34 -9.38 -7.84
CA ARG A 221 2.98 -8.27 -8.75
C ARG A 221 1.48 -8.20 -9.05
N PRO A 222 0.79 -9.31 -9.37
CA PRO A 222 -0.66 -9.28 -9.62
C PRO A 222 -1.46 -8.81 -8.40
N LEU A 223 -1.10 -9.26 -7.18
CA LEU A 223 -1.77 -8.85 -5.95
C LEU A 223 -1.53 -7.37 -5.62
N CYS A 224 -0.28 -6.90 -5.75
CA CYS A 224 0.04 -5.49 -5.53
C CYS A 224 -0.70 -4.58 -6.51
N ARG A 225 -0.77 -4.98 -7.79
CA ARG A 225 -1.53 -4.26 -8.83
C ARG A 225 -3.03 -4.30 -8.57
N ALA A 226 -3.57 -5.45 -8.20
CA ALA A 226 -4.99 -5.58 -7.86
C ALA A 226 -5.36 -4.71 -6.65
N MET A 227 -4.56 -4.73 -5.58
CA MET A 227 -4.78 -3.87 -4.41
C MET A 227 -4.66 -2.38 -4.78
N HIS A 228 -3.71 -2.00 -5.62
CA HIS A 228 -3.59 -0.63 -6.11
C HIS A 228 -4.87 -0.16 -6.81
N HIS A 229 -5.39 -0.93 -7.78
CA HIS A 229 -6.62 -0.57 -8.47
C HIS A 229 -7.86 -0.68 -7.59
N TYR A 230 -7.88 -1.61 -6.62
CA TYR A 230 -8.93 -1.67 -5.61
C TYR A 230 -9.03 -0.33 -4.87
N ILE A 231 -7.90 0.20 -4.39
CA ILE A 231 -7.86 1.51 -3.70
C ILE A 231 -8.30 2.65 -4.62
N LEU A 232 -7.86 2.67 -5.87
CA LEU A 232 -8.23 3.75 -6.79
C LEU A 232 -9.73 3.78 -7.13
N ASN A 233 -10.39 2.62 -7.11
CA ASN A 233 -11.80 2.49 -7.50
C ASN A 233 -12.79 2.45 -6.31
N HIS A 234 -12.29 2.43 -5.08
CA HIS A 234 -13.14 2.37 -3.88
C HIS A 234 -12.96 3.64 -3.05
N ARG A 235 -14.00 4.48 -3.05
CA ARG A 235 -13.96 5.83 -2.47
C ARG A 235 -13.80 5.82 -0.95
N GLU A 236 -14.28 4.76 -0.31
CA GLU A 236 -14.18 4.50 1.12
C GLU A 236 -12.77 4.07 1.58
N MET A 237 -11.84 3.81 0.65
CA MET A 237 -10.43 3.52 0.98
C MET A 237 -9.61 4.78 1.30
N TYR A 238 -10.22 5.95 1.19
CA TYR A 238 -9.64 7.25 1.55
C TYR A 238 -10.28 7.80 2.82
N GLY A 239 -9.63 8.77 3.45
CA GLY A 239 -10.22 9.46 4.61
C GLY A 239 -10.25 8.61 5.89
N LEU A 240 -9.38 7.61 5.97
CA LEU A 240 -9.22 6.69 7.10
C LEU A 240 -8.92 7.47 8.41
N PRO A 241 -9.08 6.84 9.59
CA PRO A 241 -8.71 7.47 10.88
C PRO A 241 -7.23 7.90 10.93
N ARG A 242 -6.34 7.13 10.30
CA ARG A 242 -4.92 7.43 10.17
C ARG A 242 -4.30 6.70 8.97
N LYS A 243 -3.02 6.93 8.72
CA LYS A 243 -2.23 6.20 7.70
C LYS A 243 -2.34 4.69 7.88
N PHE A 244 -2.32 3.97 6.75
CA PHE A 244 -2.45 2.52 6.71
C PHE A 244 -1.46 1.94 5.71
N ASN A 245 -0.75 0.85 6.02
CA ASN A 245 0.27 0.27 5.16
C ASN A 245 -0.04 -1.21 4.90
N ILE A 246 0.22 -1.67 3.69
CA ILE A 246 -0.05 -3.02 3.23
C ILE A 246 1.19 -3.54 2.51
N ALA A 247 1.62 -4.76 2.84
CA ALA A 247 2.73 -5.43 2.20
C ALA A 247 2.37 -6.87 1.81
N PHE A 248 2.89 -7.31 0.67
CA PHE A 248 2.83 -8.68 0.18
C PHE A 248 4.24 -9.26 0.10
N ASP A 249 4.46 -10.35 0.81
CA ASP A 249 5.70 -11.10 0.79
C ASP A 249 5.48 -12.43 0.06
N GLY A 250 6.15 -12.59 -1.07
CA GLY A 250 6.08 -13.77 -1.93
C GLY A 250 6.95 -14.95 -1.46
N GLY A 251 7.64 -14.85 -0.33
CA GLY A 251 8.54 -15.90 0.15
C GLY A 251 9.93 -15.87 -0.51
N GLY A 252 10.22 -14.82 -1.29
CA GLY A 252 11.50 -14.66 -1.98
C GLY A 252 12.67 -14.39 -1.03
N ARG A 253 13.87 -14.35 -1.62
CA ARG A 253 15.14 -14.15 -0.93
C ARG A 253 15.29 -12.75 -0.35
N VAL A 254 14.76 -11.72 -1.03
CA VAL A 254 14.89 -10.32 -0.59
C VAL A 254 13.68 -9.92 0.29
N PRO A 255 13.90 -9.54 1.56
CA PRO A 255 12.83 -9.25 2.50
C PRO A 255 12.09 -7.94 2.17
N VAL A 256 10.78 -7.91 2.49
CA VAL A 256 9.87 -6.76 2.26
C VAL A 256 9.43 -6.04 3.54
N LEU A 257 9.79 -6.57 4.72
CA LEU A 257 9.43 -6.02 6.04
C LEU A 257 7.92 -5.96 6.25
N GLU A 258 7.21 -7.01 5.86
CA GLU A 258 5.76 -7.11 5.90
C GLU A 258 5.17 -6.98 7.31
N ASP A 259 5.85 -7.55 8.30
CA ASP A 259 5.53 -7.48 9.73
C ASP A 259 5.60 -6.06 10.31
N THR A 260 6.14 -5.09 9.58
CA THR A 260 6.16 -3.66 9.96
C THR A 260 4.95 -2.86 9.44
N ASN A 261 4.02 -3.53 8.76
CA ASN A 261 2.85 -2.92 8.11
C ASN A 261 1.54 -3.19 8.87
N ASP A 262 0.52 -2.36 8.63
CA ASP A 262 -0.80 -2.55 9.25
C ASP A 262 -1.43 -3.87 8.77
N ILE A 263 -1.16 -4.27 7.52
CA ILE A 263 -1.41 -5.62 6.98
C ILE A 263 -0.12 -6.16 6.37
N GLY A 264 0.27 -7.37 6.78
CA GLY A 264 1.26 -8.20 6.11
C GLY A 264 0.58 -9.45 5.54
N PHE A 265 0.87 -9.78 4.28
CA PHE A 265 0.52 -11.07 3.67
C PHE A 265 1.81 -11.85 3.44
N VAL A 266 1.96 -13.00 4.10
CA VAL A 266 3.18 -13.83 4.01
C VAL A 266 2.87 -15.11 3.25
N ALA A 267 3.46 -15.30 2.08
CA ALA A 267 3.30 -16.54 1.31
C ALA A 267 3.80 -17.75 2.13
N ALA A 268 3.01 -18.81 2.11
CA ALA A 268 3.26 -20.06 2.81
C ALA A 268 2.86 -21.22 1.90
N GLU A 269 3.72 -22.23 1.82
CA GLU A 269 3.41 -23.48 1.15
C GLU A 269 2.68 -24.41 2.12
N VAL A 270 1.45 -24.78 1.78
CA VAL A 270 0.65 -25.76 2.50
C VAL A 270 0.82 -27.10 1.79
N THR A 271 1.29 -28.12 2.50
CA THR A 271 1.53 -29.47 1.94
C THR A 271 0.33 -30.39 2.09
N GLY A 272 -0.65 -30.01 2.92
CA GLY A 272 -1.83 -30.80 3.23
C GLY A 272 -2.46 -30.36 4.55
N GLY A 273 -3.14 -31.30 5.21
CA GLY A 273 -3.84 -31.07 6.48
C GLY A 273 -5.36 -31.14 6.37
N GLU A 274 -6.02 -31.19 7.52
CA GLU A 274 -7.48 -31.35 7.60
C GLU A 274 -8.19 -30.11 7.02
N GLY A 275 -8.90 -30.29 5.90
CA GLY A 275 -9.62 -29.21 5.23
C GLY A 275 -8.73 -28.29 4.35
N PHE A 276 -7.47 -28.68 4.11
CA PHE A 276 -6.53 -27.92 3.28
C PHE A 276 -6.08 -28.70 2.05
N ALA A 277 -6.24 -28.08 0.89
CA ALA A 277 -5.62 -28.57 -0.34
C ALA A 277 -4.16 -28.12 -0.38
N PRO A 278 -3.22 -28.95 -0.88
CA PRO A 278 -1.86 -28.52 -1.09
C PRO A 278 -1.79 -27.32 -2.06
N GLY A 279 -0.90 -26.37 -1.78
CA GLY A 279 -0.71 -25.18 -2.61
C GLY A 279 -0.16 -23.99 -1.83
N VAL A 280 -0.08 -22.84 -2.52
CA VAL A 280 0.40 -21.60 -1.91
C VAL A 280 -0.76 -20.81 -1.31
N TYR A 281 -0.61 -20.47 -0.05
CA TYR A 281 -1.52 -19.62 0.73
C TYR A 281 -0.76 -18.38 1.23
N PHE A 282 -1.48 -17.44 1.81
CA PHE A 282 -0.92 -16.29 2.52
C PHE A 282 -1.39 -16.31 3.97
N ARG A 283 -0.44 -16.27 4.90
CA ARG A 283 -0.71 -15.95 6.30
C ARG A 283 -1.03 -14.46 6.40
N LEU A 284 -2.15 -14.15 7.05
CA LEU A 284 -2.52 -12.78 7.38
C LEU A 284 -1.84 -12.34 8.68
N GLN A 285 -1.19 -11.19 8.64
CA GLN A 285 -0.63 -10.52 9.82
C GLN A 285 -1.20 -9.11 9.95
N LEU A 286 -1.46 -8.66 11.17
CA LEU A 286 -2.08 -7.36 11.42
C LEU A 286 -1.37 -6.53 12.50
N GLY A 287 -1.34 -5.20 12.30
CA GLY A 287 -1.06 -4.24 13.37
C GLY A 287 0.37 -3.70 13.46
N GLY A 288 1.25 -3.98 12.51
CA GLY A 288 2.66 -3.56 12.52
C GLY A 288 2.87 -2.04 12.51
N ILE A 289 3.72 -1.56 13.43
CA ILE A 289 4.07 -0.15 13.60
C ILE A 289 5.37 0.01 14.42
N THR A 290 6.50 -0.09 13.74
CA THR A 290 7.83 -0.03 14.39
C THR A 290 8.07 1.23 15.23
N GLY A 291 7.56 2.40 14.81
CA GLY A 291 7.68 3.64 15.60
C GLY A 291 6.99 3.62 16.96
N HIS A 292 6.13 2.63 17.21
CA HIS A 292 5.47 2.39 18.49
C HIS A 292 5.90 1.04 19.10
N ARG A 293 7.02 0.48 18.61
CA ARG A 293 7.66 -0.77 19.08
C ARG A 293 6.79 -2.02 18.94
N ASP A 294 6.00 -2.07 17.87
CA ASP A 294 5.09 -3.19 17.58
C ASP A 294 5.32 -3.75 16.19
N PHE A 295 5.31 -5.08 16.12
CA PHE A 295 5.22 -5.86 14.89
C PHE A 295 3.81 -6.40 14.69
N ALA A 296 3.46 -6.69 13.45
CA ALA A 296 2.21 -7.33 13.12
C ALA A 296 2.18 -8.73 13.74
N PHE A 297 1.05 -9.10 14.35
CA PHE A 297 0.88 -10.45 14.89
C PHE A 297 0.31 -11.38 13.80
N ASP A 298 0.70 -12.65 13.81
CA ASP A 298 0.07 -13.69 12.98
C ASP A 298 -1.35 -13.96 13.48
N THR A 299 -2.33 -13.79 12.60
CA THR A 299 -3.75 -13.99 12.94
C THR A 299 -4.19 -15.45 12.86
N GLU A 300 -3.29 -16.35 12.48
CA GLU A 300 -3.58 -17.77 12.19
C GLU A 300 -4.68 -17.93 11.12
N ILE A 301 -4.72 -17.02 10.14
CA ILE A 301 -5.64 -17.10 9.00
C ILE A 301 -4.83 -17.40 7.74
N LEU A 302 -5.28 -18.39 6.97
CA LEU A 302 -4.69 -18.78 5.69
C LEU A 302 -5.63 -18.42 4.54
N LEU A 303 -5.15 -17.52 3.68
CA LEU A 303 -5.88 -17.03 2.52
C LEU A 303 -5.30 -17.63 1.24
N LYS A 304 -6.17 -18.01 0.31
CA LYS A 304 -5.73 -18.22 -1.08
C LYS A 304 -5.36 -16.87 -1.70
N PRO A 305 -4.53 -16.84 -2.75
CA PRO A 305 -4.12 -15.58 -3.38
C PRO A 305 -5.30 -14.68 -3.77
N GLU A 306 -6.36 -15.24 -4.35
CA GLU A 306 -7.57 -14.53 -4.76
C GLU A 306 -8.38 -13.92 -3.59
N GLU A 307 -8.20 -14.42 -2.36
CA GLU A 307 -8.88 -13.94 -1.16
C GLU A 307 -8.17 -12.72 -0.54
N CYS A 308 -6.88 -12.49 -0.84
CA CYS A 308 -6.06 -11.50 -0.15
C CYS A 308 -6.56 -10.05 -0.33
N VAL A 309 -6.91 -9.63 -1.55
CA VAL A 309 -7.38 -8.26 -1.81
C VAL A 309 -8.77 -8.00 -1.21
N PRO A 310 -9.78 -8.87 -1.40
CA PRO A 310 -11.07 -8.74 -0.71
C PRO A 310 -10.94 -8.65 0.81
N VAL A 311 -10.09 -9.48 1.42
CA VAL A 311 -9.85 -9.46 2.87
C VAL A 311 -9.11 -8.20 3.31
N ALA A 312 -8.14 -7.71 2.54
CA ALA A 312 -7.50 -6.42 2.81
C ALA A 312 -8.53 -5.28 2.85
N GLY A 313 -9.48 -5.27 1.90
CA GLY A 313 -10.60 -4.32 1.89
C GLY A 313 -11.46 -4.41 3.15
N ALA A 314 -11.79 -5.64 3.59
CA ALA A 314 -12.55 -5.86 4.82
C ALA A 314 -11.82 -5.37 6.08
N VAL A 315 -10.51 -5.64 6.19
CA VAL A 315 -9.68 -5.12 7.29
C VAL A 315 -9.66 -3.59 7.30
N VAL A 316 -9.52 -2.95 6.15
CA VAL A 316 -9.53 -1.49 6.06
C VAL A 316 -10.90 -0.91 6.44
N ARG A 317 -12.01 -1.52 6.04
CA ARG A 317 -13.35 -1.08 6.45
C ARG A 317 -13.58 -1.25 7.94
N ALA A 318 -13.17 -2.38 8.52
CA ALA A 318 -13.22 -2.61 9.97
C ALA A 318 -12.39 -1.54 10.70
N PHE A 319 -11.18 -1.22 10.21
CA PHE A 319 -10.37 -0.12 10.74
C PHE A 319 -11.08 1.24 10.60
N ALA A 320 -11.69 1.54 9.46
CA ALA A 320 -12.39 2.79 9.24
C ALA A 320 -13.59 2.97 10.18
N ASN A 321 -14.26 1.87 10.52
CA ASN A 321 -15.40 1.81 11.42
C ASN A 321 -15.04 1.98 12.90
N HIS A 322 -13.90 1.42 13.32
CA HIS A 322 -13.52 1.29 14.73
C HIS A 322 -12.30 2.13 15.14
N GLY A 323 -11.62 2.80 14.20
CA GLY A 323 -10.47 3.65 14.50
C GLY A 323 -10.82 4.94 15.23
N ASP A 324 -9.93 5.39 16.12
CA ASP A 324 -10.09 6.63 16.88
C ASP A 324 -9.97 7.85 15.96
N ARG A 325 -10.96 8.75 16.03
CA ARG A 325 -11.05 10.01 15.27
C ARG A 325 -10.94 11.26 16.16
N THR A 326 -10.65 11.06 17.44
CA THR A 326 -10.57 12.09 18.49
C THR A 326 -9.14 12.31 18.97
N ASN A 327 -8.24 11.34 18.79
CA ASN A 327 -6.83 11.47 19.13
C ASN A 327 -5.90 10.90 18.05
N ARG A 328 -5.20 11.78 17.32
CA ARG A 328 -4.28 11.38 16.22
C ARG A 328 -3.11 10.51 16.66
N GLN A 329 -2.67 10.63 17.93
CA GLN A 329 -1.58 9.81 18.46
C GLN A 329 -2.03 8.37 18.73
N LYS A 330 -3.35 8.14 18.86
CA LYS A 330 -3.97 6.84 19.13
C LYS A 330 -4.88 6.33 17.99
N ALA A 331 -4.73 6.87 16.78
CA ALA A 331 -5.61 6.59 15.64
C ALA A 331 -5.14 5.49 14.68
N ARG A 332 -4.01 4.81 14.95
CA ARG A 332 -3.50 3.69 14.11
C ARG A 332 -4.20 2.37 14.43
N LEU A 333 -4.15 1.40 13.50
CA LEU A 333 -4.77 0.08 13.65
C LEU A 333 -4.37 -0.61 14.97
N LYS A 334 -3.08 -0.55 15.36
CA LYS A 334 -2.60 -1.06 16.66
C LYS A 334 -3.51 -0.67 17.83
N TYR A 335 -3.93 0.58 17.91
CA TYR A 335 -4.75 1.05 19.03
C TYR A 335 -6.19 0.54 19.00
N VAL A 336 -6.69 0.16 17.83
CA VAL A 336 -7.96 -0.57 17.71
C VAL A 336 -7.77 -1.98 18.27
N LEU A 337 -6.69 -2.66 17.88
CA LEU A 337 -6.34 -4.00 18.36
C LEU A 337 -6.12 -4.02 19.88
N ASP A 338 -5.38 -3.06 20.44
CA ASP A 338 -5.12 -2.93 21.88
C ASP A 338 -6.42 -2.75 22.68
N ARG A 339 -7.35 -1.94 22.15
CA ARG A 339 -8.59 -1.58 22.85
C ARG A 339 -9.66 -2.66 22.72
N MET A 340 -9.82 -3.25 21.54
CA MET A 340 -10.88 -4.22 21.26
C MET A 340 -10.46 -5.66 21.58
N GLY A 341 -9.15 -5.95 21.50
CA GLY A 341 -8.64 -7.30 21.44
C GLY A 341 -8.56 -7.81 19.99
N ARG A 342 -7.55 -8.65 19.73
CA ARG A 342 -7.23 -9.20 18.40
C ARG A 342 -8.40 -10.01 17.83
N GLU A 343 -8.93 -10.94 18.61
CA GLU A 343 -10.06 -11.79 18.19
C GLU A 343 -11.33 -11.00 17.89
N ALA A 344 -11.66 -10.02 18.75
CA ALA A 344 -12.83 -9.17 18.52
C ALA A 344 -12.68 -8.36 17.23
N PHE A 345 -11.47 -7.89 16.92
CA PHE A 345 -11.22 -7.21 15.65
C PHE A 345 -11.36 -8.17 14.45
N ILE A 346 -10.86 -9.40 14.54
CA ILE A 346 -11.05 -10.41 13.48
C ILE A 346 -12.54 -10.68 13.22
N VAL A 347 -13.38 -10.73 14.26
CA VAL A 347 -14.84 -10.87 14.09
C VAL A 347 -15.42 -9.69 13.30
N GLU A 348 -14.95 -8.47 13.53
CA GLU A 348 -15.37 -7.30 12.74
C GLU A 348 -14.88 -7.37 11.28
N VAL A 349 -13.68 -7.90 11.05
CA VAL A 349 -13.18 -8.17 9.69
C VAL A 349 -14.06 -9.19 8.98
N GLU A 350 -14.46 -10.28 9.64
CA GLU A 350 -15.35 -11.30 9.08
C GLU A 350 -16.74 -10.74 8.75
N LYS A 351 -17.27 -9.82 9.57
CA LYS A 351 -18.52 -9.08 9.27
C LYS A 351 -18.39 -8.24 8.01
N GLU A 352 -17.28 -7.50 7.87
CA GLU A 352 -16.99 -6.68 6.68
C GLU A 352 -16.65 -7.50 5.43
N HIS A 353 -16.20 -8.74 5.61
CA HIS A 353 -15.91 -9.69 4.55
C HIS A 353 -17.17 -10.44 4.09
N GLY A 354 -18.11 -10.70 5.01
CA GLY A 354 -19.37 -11.40 4.76
C GLY A 354 -19.30 -12.91 5.01
N SER A 355 -18.17 -13.44 5.46
CA SER A 355 -17.99 -14.86 5.79
C SER A 355 -16.86 -15.05 6.81
N ARG A 356 -16.81 -16.23 7.43
CA ARG A 356 -15.69 -16.58 8.31
C ARG A 356 -14.43 -16.87 7.50
N LEU A 357 -13.29 -16.40 8.02
CA LEU A 357 -12.00 -16.61 7.39
C LEU A 357 -11.41 -17.97 7.80
N ARG A 358 -10.71 -18.62 6.87
CA ARG A 358 -10.11 -19.94 7.09
C ARG A 358 -8.99 -19.86 8.13
N ARG A 359 -9.18 -20.51 9.27
CA ARG A 359 -8.16 -20.62 10.34
C ARG A 359 -7.10 -21.66 9.96
N ALA A 360 -5.86 -21.43 10.34
CA ALA A 360 -4.70 -22.26 10.00
C ALA A 360 -4.62 -23.58 10.78
N ALA A 361 -5.44 -23.73 11.83
CA ALA A 361 -5.50 -24.95 12.62
C ALA A 361 -5.79 -26.17 11.72
N GLY A 362 -4.93 -27.20 11.83
CA GLY A 362 -5.01 -28.40 11.00
C GLY A 362 -4.25 -28.34 9.67
N ALA A 363 -3.72 -27.18 9.27
CA ALA A 363 -2.88 -27.05 8.07
C ALA A 363 -1.44 -27.55 8.32
N GLU A 364 -0.91 -28.32 7.38
CA GLU A 364 0.52 -28.66 7.34
C GLU A 364 1.25 -27.64 6.47
N VAL A 365 2.14 -26.85 7.07
CA VAL A 365 2.86 -25.75 6.39
C VAL A 365 4.34 -26.09 6.31
N ALA A 366 4.90 -26.04 5.10
CA ALA A 366 6.32 -26.30 4.88
C ALA A 366 7.19 -25.24 5.58
N PRO A 367 8.40 -25.61 6.04
CA PRO A 367 9.35 -24.64 6.57
C PRO A 367 9.69 -23.56 5.54
N ARG A 368 9.74 -22.31 6.01
CA ARG A 368 10.10 -21.18 5.15
C ARG A 368 11.62 -21.10 4.97
N ALA A 369 12.06 -20.94 3.72
CA ALA A 369 13.45 -20.61 3.41
C ALA A 369 13.81 -19.22 3.97
N LEU A 370 15.01 -19.11 4.57
CA LEU A 370 15.47 -17.86 5.16
C LEU A 370 15.71 -16.80 4.07
N ALA A 371 15.36 -15.55 4.38
CA ALA A 371 15.68 -14.42 3.53
C ALA A 371 17.18 -14.06 3.64
N ASP A 372 17.75 -13.56 2.55
CA ASP A 372 19.05 -12.90 2.55
C ASP A 372 18.83 -11.41 2.83
N LYS A 373 19.25 -10.96 4.03
CA LYS A 373 19.07 -9.57 4.46
C LYS A 373 19.64 -8.55 3.47
N HIS A 374 20.71 -8.90 2.74
CA HIS A 374 21.40 -8.01 1.80
C HIS A 374 21.30 -8.47 0.35
N GLY A 375 20.41 -9.42 0.04
CA GLY A 375 20.19 -9.93 -1.32
C GLY A 375 19.71 -8.88 -2.32
N HIS A 376 19.38 -7.66 -1.88
CA HIS A 376 19.05 -6.53 -2.75
C HIS A 376 20.26 -5.85 -3.41
N ILE A 377 21.50 -6.22 -3.07
CA ILE A 377 22.74 -5.70 -3.69
C ILE A 377 23.51 -6.87 -4.32
N GLY A 378 24.21 -6.62 -5.43
CA GLY A 378 25.05 -7.61 -6.11
C GLY A 378 24.41 -8.14 -7.40
N VAL A 379 25.10 -9.08 -8.05
CA VAL A 379 24.59 -9.80 -9.23
C VAL A 379 24.06 -11.16 -8.80
N HIS A 380 22.81 -11.45 -9.15
CA HIS A 380 22.14 -12.67 -8.74
C HIS A 380 21.41 -13.32 -9.90
N GLY A 381 21.60 -14.63 -10.05
CA GLY A 381 20.88 -15.41 -11.06
C GLY A 381 19.38 -15.47 -10.76
N GLN A 382 18.57 -15.26 -11.78
CA GLN A 382 17.12 -15.39 -11.72
C GLN A 382 16.68 -16.84 -11.90
N ARG A 383 15.39 -17.14 -11.66
CA ARG A 383 14.79 -18.43 -11.99
C ARG A 383 14.79 -18.73 -13.48
N GLN A 384 14.78 -17.69 -14.32
CA GLN A 384 14.97 -17.80 -15.75
C GLN A 384 16.45 -18.07 -16.06
N ALA A 385 16.72 -19.17 -16.76
CA ALA A 385 18.09 -19.57 -17.06
C ALA A 385 18.83 -18.51 -17.89
N GLY A 386 20.08 -18.22 -17.51
CA GLY A 386 20.94 -17.25 -18.19
C GLY A 386 20.60 -15.77 -17.96
N LEU A 387 19.64 -15.47 -17.07
CA LEU A 387 19.26 -14.12 -16.70
C LEU A 387 19.61 -13.81 -15.25
N ASN A 388 19.92 -12.54 -14.99
CA ASN A 388 20.34 -12.02 -13.70
C ASN A 388 19.52 -10.78 -13.33
N TYR A 389 19.44 -10.49 -12.03
CA TYR A 389 19.16 -9.14 -11.57
C TYR A 389 20.41 -8.52 -10.97
N LEU A 390 20.56 -7.21 -11.17
CA LEU A 390 21.63 -6.38 -10.65
C LEU A 390 21.04 -5.49 -9.55
N GLY A 391 21.44 -5.74 -8.30
CA GLY A 391 21.14 -4.88 -7.17
C GLY A 391 22.09 -3.69 -7.11
N VAL A 392 21.57 -2.51 -7.43
CA VAL A 392 22.32 -1.26 -7.54
C VAL A 392 22.25 -0.49 -6.22
N VAL A 393 23.42 -0.12 -5.70
CA VAL A 393 23.57 0.66 -4.48
C VAL A 393 23.21 2.11 -4.78
N LEU A 394 22.23 2.63 -4.05
CA LEU A 394 21.85 4.03 -4.05
C LEU A 394 22.21 4.62 -2.69
N PRO A 395 23.33 5.36 -2.56
CA PRO A 395 23.72 5.95 -1.29
C PRO A 395 22.57 6.73 -0.67
N VAL A 396 22.08 6.24 0.48
CA VAL A 396 20.92 6.77 1.21
C VAL A 396 19.69 7.03 0.32
N GLY A 397 19.52 6.24 -0.74
CA GLY A 397 18.41 6.26 -1.67
C GLY A 397 18.25 7.50 -2.53
N ARG A 398 19.27 8.35 -2.69
CA ARG A 398 19.17 9.55 -3.53
C ARG A 398 19.56 9.23 -4.98
N LEU A 399 18.82 9.79 -5.93
CA LEU A 399 19.04 9.68 -7.37
C LEU A 399 19.03 11.07 -8.01
N THR A 400 20.07 11.41 -8.76
CA THR A 400 20.03 12.57 -9.68
C THR A 400 19.24 12.23 -10.94
N THR A 401 18.74 13.24 -11.66
CA THR A 401 18.04 13.01 -12.94
C THR A 401 18.93 12.33 -13.98
N MET A 402 20.23 12.64 -14.00
CA MET A 402 21.22 11.95 -14.83
C MET A 402 21.29 10.45 -14.49
N GLN A 403 21.36 10.10 -13.20
CA GLN A 403 21.36 8.70 -12.77
C GLN A 403 20.06 8.00 -13.12
N MET A 404 18.91 8.67 -12.94
CA MET A 404 17.60 8.10 -13.30
C MET A 404 17.52 7.77 -14.80
N ARG A 405 17.97 8.68 -15.67
CA ARG A 405 18.02 8.46 -17.14
C ARG A 405 18.97 7.33 -17.51
N GLY A 406 20.16 7.32 -16.90
CA GLY A 406 21.15 6.27 -17.15
C GLY A 406 20.69 4.89 -16.68
N LEU A 407 20.06 4.80 -15.50
CA LEU A 407 19.46 3.55 -15.01
C LEU A 407 18.35 3.05 -15.94
N ALA A 408 17.50 3.95 -16.44
CA ALA A 408 16.49 3.61 -17.44
C ALA A 408 17.12 3.07 -18.72
N GLU A 409 18.18 3.70 -19.23
CA GLU A 409 18.90 3.24 -20.41
C GLU A 409 19.54 1.86 -20.20
N VAL A 410 20.21 1.62 -19.08
CA VAL A 410 20.80 0.31 -18.76
C VAL A 410 19.71 -0.77 -18.72
N ALA A 411 18.60 -0.49 -18.04
CA ALA A 411 17.49 -1.44 -17.95
C ALA A 411 16.87 -1.75 -19.33
N GLU A 412 16.74 -0.76 -20.20
CA GLU A 412 16.17 -0.90 -21.54
C GLU A 412 17.11 -1.61 -22.52
N ARG A 413 18.42 -1.34 -22.45
CA ARG A 413 19.40 -1.91 -23.38
C ARG A 413 19.84 -3.32 -23.01
N PHE A 414 20.00 -3.59 -21.72
CA PHE A 414 20.61 -4.83 -21.24
C PHE A 414 19.68 -5.71 -20.41
N GLY A 415 18.51 -5.20 -20.02
CA GLY A 415 17.47 -5.94 -19.30
C GLY A 415 16.14 -5.96 -20.05
N SER A 416 15.04 -6.08 -19.30
CA SER A 416 13.67 -6.04 -19.85
C SER A 416 13.04 -4.64 -19.89
N GLY A 417 13.81 -3.59 -19.60
CA GLY A 417 13.27 -2.26 -19.35
C GLY A 417 12.57 -2.14 -17.98
N THR A 418 12.76 -3.08 -17.06
CA THR A 418 12.14 -3.08 -15.73
C THR A 418 13.11 -2.63 -14.64
N LEU A 419 12.69 -1.65 -13.83
CA LEU A 419 13.38 -1.22 -12.62
C LEU A 419 12.54 -1.51 -11.38
N ARG A 420 13.19 -1.91 -10.29
CA ARG A 420 12.50 -2.38 -9.08
C ARG A 420 13.07 -1.72 -7.84
N LEU A 421 12.29 -0.89 -7.18
CA LEU A 421 12.65 -0.22 -5.93
C LEU A 421 12.55 -1.19 -4.76
N THR A 422 13.42 -1.03 -3.76
CA THR A 422 13.39 -1.86 -2.55
C THR A 422 13.03 -1.02 -1.32
N VAL A 423 12.56 -1.69 -0.25
CA VAL A 423 12.35 -1.04 1.06
C VAL A 423 13.67 -0.64 1.72
N TRP A 424 14.79 -1.11 1.19
CA TRP A 424 16.17 -0.82 1.59
C TRP A 424 16.74 0.41 0.88
N GLN A 425 15.88 1.18 0.19
CA GLN A 425 16.23 2.40 -0.53
C GLN A 425 17.20 2.19 -1.71
N ASN A 426 17.29 0.97 -2.21
CA ASN A 426 18.09 0.60 -3.38
C ASN A 426 17.19 0.26 -4.57
N LEU A 427 17.80 -0.08 -5.71
CA LEU A 427 17.09 -0.39 -6.96
C LEU A 427 17.68 -1.65 -7.60
N LEU A 428 16.82 -2.46 -8.21
CA LEU A 428 17.21 -3.61 -9.02
C LEU A 428 16.95 -3.34 -10.50
N ILE A 429 17.87 -3.76 -11.36
CA ILE A 429 17.65 -3.91 -12.80
C ILE A 429 17.51 -5.41 -13.06
N SER A 430 16.37 -5.84 -13.63
CA SER A 430 16.10 -7.26 -13.86
C SER A 430 16.30 -7.67 -15.31
N ASP A 431 16.44 -9.00 -15.48
CA ASP A 431 16.40 -9.69 -16.75
C ASP A 431 17.63 -9.41 -17.62
N VAL A 432 18.78 -9.20 -16.96
CA VAL A 432 20.08 -8.96 -17.61
C VAL A 432 20.73 -10.29 -17.97
N ALA A 433 20.99 -10.51 -19.26
CA ALA A 433 21.62 -11.74 -19.72
C ALA A 433 23.06 -11.88 -19.20
N ASP A 434 23.52 -13.11 -18.98
CA ASP A 434 24.87 -13.41 -18.47
C ASP A 434 25.97 -12.66 -19.23
N ARG A 435 25.88 -12.64 -20.57
CA ARG A 435 26.84 -11.96 -21.45
C ARG A 435 26.86 -10.43 -21.28
N ASP A 436 25.77 -9.86 -20.79
CA ASP A 436 25.54 -8.42 -20.69
C ASP A 436 25.79 -7.88 -19.27
N VAL A 437 26.07 -8.75 -18.29
CA VAL A 437 26.37 -8.36 -16.90
C VAL A 437 27.57 -7.41 -16.84
N GLY A 438 28.68 -7.75 -17.50
CA GLY A 438 29.91 -6.95 -17.45
C GLY A 438 29.73 -5.54 -18.00
N VAL A 439 29.08 -5.41 -19.17
CA VAL A 439 28.81 -4.10 -19.79
C VAL A 439 27.80 -3.29 -18.98
N SER A 440 26.82 -3.95 -18.36
CA SER A 440 25.85 -3.29 -17.47
C SER A 440 26.55 -2.68 -16.24
N ILE A 441 27.47 -3.43 -15.62
CA ILE A 441 28.26 -2.93 -14.48
C ILE A 441 29.10 -1.72 -14.89
N ALA A 442 29.79 -1.79 -16.02
CA ALA A 442 30.59 -0.68 -16.53
C ALA A 442 29.73 0.58 -16.79
N ALA A 443 28.53 0.41 -17.35
CA ALA A 443 27.60 1.51 -17.57
C ALA A 443 27.10 2.12 -16.25
N LEU A 444 26.81 1.30 -15.23
CA LEU A 444 26.43 1.79 -13.90
C LEU A 444 27.58 2.55 -13.22
N GLN A 445 28.81 2.07 -13.36
CA GLN A 445 30.01 2.75 -12.84
C GLN A 445 30.21 4.12 -13.48
N ALA A 446 29.95 4.26 -14.78
CA ALA A 446 29.99 5.55 -15.47
C ALA A 446 28.96 6.57 -14.92
N LEU A 447 27.89 6.09 -14.26
CA LEU A 447 26.90 6.93 -13.57
C LEU A 447 27.29 7.23 -12.10
N GLY A 448 28.46 6.77 -11.64
CA GLY A 448 28.89 6.83 -10.25
C GLY A 448 28.10 5.89 -9.33
N LEU A 449 27.52 4.82 -9.88
CA LEU A 449 26.78 3.80 -9.15
C LEU A 449 27.56 2.48 -9.10
N ALA A 450 27.24 1.63 -8.13
CA ALA A 450 27.90 0.35 -7.93
C ALA A 450 26.88 -0.77 -7.73
N VAL A 451 27.27 -1.99 -8.09
CA VAL A 451 26.54 -3.22 -7.75
C VAL A 451 27.13 -3.92 -6.53
N GLU A 452 28.26 -3.44 -6.02
CA GLU A 452 28.92 -3.92 -4.81
C GLU A 452 28.98 -2.80 -3.77
N ALA A 453 28.93 -3.17 -2.50
CA ALA A 453 29.09 -2.26 -1.36
C ALA A 453 29.68 -3.02 -0.17
N SER A 454 30.29 -2.29 0.76
CA SER A 454 30.72 -2.86 2.04
C SER A 454 29.53 -3.43 2.80
N ALA A 455 29.80 -4.33 3.77
CA ALA A 455 28.78 -4.87 4.66
C ALA A 455 28.02 -3.77 5.44
N LEU A 456 28.62 -2.60 5.64
CA LEU A 456 28.01 -1.44 6.29
C LEU A 456 27.08 -0.68 5.34
N ARG A 457 27.53 -0.39 4.12
CA ARG A 457 26.74 0.39 3.15
C ARG A 457 25.53 -0.38 2.61
N ARG A 458 25.63 -1.72 2.48
CA ARG A 458 24.51 -2.56 2.06
C ARG A 458 23.31 -2.48 3.00
N GLY A 459 23.57 -2.30 4.30
CA GLY A 459 22.56 -2.20 5.36
C GLY A 459 22.25 -0.77 5.83
N LEU A 460 22.78 0.26 5.15
CA LEU A 460 22.61 1.64 5.57
C LEU A 460 21.28 2.21 5.06
N VAL A 461 20.38 2.55 5.99
CA VAL A 461 19.07 3.12 5.68
C VAL A 461 18.92 4.45 6.41
N ALA A 462 18.51 5.51 5.70
CA ALA A 462 18.36 6.83 6.28
C ALA A 462 17.08 7.53 5.80
N CYS A 463 16.33 8.10 6.75
CA CYS A 463 15.19 8.94 6.38
C CYS A 463 15.67 10.30 5.85
N THR A 464 14.74 11.13 5.39
CA THR A 464 15.03 12.47 4.83
C THR A 464 15.93 13.34 5.74
N GLY A 465 15.71 13.31 7.05
CA GLY A 465 16.41 14.21 7.98
C GLY A 465 15.97 15.66 7.88
N ASN A 466 16.64 16.54 8.63
CA ASN A 466 16.29 17.96 8.71
C ASN A 466 16.55 18.74 7.40
N ALA A 467 17.29 18.15 6.46
CA ALA A 467 17.47 18.68 5.11
C ALA A 467 16.15 18.81 4.31
N GLY A 468 15.09 18.09 4.70
CA GLY A 468 13.79 18.17 3.99
C GLY A 468 12.59 17.68 4.81
N CYS A 469 12.72 17.61 6.13
CA CYS A 469 11.65 17.18 7.03
C CYS A 469 11.62 18.06 8.28
N LYS A 470 10.52 18.80 8.45
CA LYS A 470 10.31 19.69 9.61
C LYS A 470 10.31 19.02 10.99
N PHE A 471 10.17 17.70 11.05
CA PHE A 471 10.15 16.95 12.31
C PHE A 471 11.54 16.52 12.76
N ALA A 472 12.54 16.57 11.87
CA ALA A 472 13.81 15.93 12.12
C ALA A 472 14.76 16.81 12.94
N ALA A 473 15.46 16.20 13.89
CA ALA A 473 16.44 16.89 14.74
C ALA A 473 17.85 16.99 14.12
N SER A 474 18.18 16.10 13.17
CA SER A 474 19.53 15.98 12.58
C SER A 474 19.50 15.67 11.08
N ASN A 475 20.64 15.89 10.40
CA ASN A 475 20.87 15.57 8.99
C ASN A 475 21.16 14.08 8.79
N THR A 476 20.12 13.24 8.86
CA THR A 476 20.26 11.78 8.81
C THR A 476 20.96 11.26 7.57
N LYS A 477 20.64 11.74 6.36
CA LYS A 477 21.28 11.27 5.13
C LYS A 477 22.78 11.62 5.11
N GLY A 478 23.13 12.86 5.46
CA GLY A 478 24.54 13.28 5.52
C GLY A 478 25.32 12.55 6.62
N HIS A 479 24.72 12.36 7.79
CA HIS A 479 25.35 11.63 8.90
C HIS A 479 25.53 10.14 8.62
N ALA A 480 24.58 9.51 7.92
CA ALA A 480 24.68 8.11 7.53
C ALA A 480 25.92 7.86 6.66
N LEU A 481 26.16 8.72 5.67
CA LEU A 481 27.33 8.62 4.79
C LEU A 481 28.63 8.86 5.57
N LYS A 482 28.70 9.92 6.39
CA LYS A 482 29.87 10.19 7.24
C LYS A 482 30.18 9.06 8.21
N LEU A 483 29.14 8.44 8.79
CA LEU A 483 29.28 7.29 9.68
C LEU A 483 29.85 6.08 8.92
N ALA A 484 29.33 5.78 7.74
CA ALA A 484 29.85 4.70 6.90
C ALA A 484 31.33 4.94 6.54
N ASP A 485 31.67 6.14 6.06
CA ASP A 485 33.06 6.51 5.74
C ASP A 485 33.99 6.31 6.96
N HIS A 486 33.53 6.75 8.14
CA HIS A 486 34.30 6.65 9.38
C HIS A 486 34.56 5.21 9.82
N LEU A 487 33.54 4.35 9.73
CA LEU A 487 33.62 2.95 10.13
C LEU A 487 34.43 2.12 9.14
N GLU A 488 34.25 2.31 7.83
CA GLU A 488 35.01 1.60 6.79
C GLU A 488 36.51 1.88 6.88
N ALA A 489 36.90 3.11 7.27
CA ALA A 489 38.30 3.47 7.47
C ALA A 489 38.96 2.78 8.69
N ARG A 490 38.18 2.13 9.56
CA ARG A 490 38.64 1.57 10.84
C ARG A 490 38.37 0.08 11.01
N LEU A 491 37.33 -0.42 10.35
CA LEU A 491 36.80 -1.76 10.56
C LEU A 491 36.76 -2.49 9.22
N ALA A 492 37.35 -3.68 9.19
CA ALA A 492 37.11 -4.67 8.15
C ALA A 492 36.03 -5.63 8.67
N ILE A 493 34.83 -5.56 8.09
CA ILE A 493 33.69 -6.39 8.49
C ILE A 493 33.08 -7.00 7.22
N ASP A 494 33.01 -8.33 7.20
CA ASP A 494 32.37 -9.07 6.11
C ASP A 494 30.90 -9.40 6.43
N THR A 495 30.53 -9.44 7.72
CA THR A 495 29.17 -9.69 8.17
C THR A 495 28.27 -8.46 7.93
N PRO A 496 27.19 -8.59 7.15
CA PRO A 496 26.10 -7.61 7.05
C PRO A 496 25.67 -6.98 8.38
N ILE A 497 25.64 -5.65 8.46
CA ILE A 497 25.06 -4.90 9.60
C ILE A 497 24.08 -3.84 9.07
N ASN A 498 22.85 -3.87 9.55
CA ASN A 498 21.83 -2.87 9.24
C ASN A 498 21.92 -1.67 10.20
N ILE A 499 22.28 -0.50 9.68
CA ILE A 499 22.37 0.75 10.45
C ILE A 499 21.29 1.70 9.97
N HIS A 500 20.32 2.01 10.83
CA HIS A 500 19.10 2.72 10.46
C HIS A 500 19.01 4.09 11.13
N LEU A 501 19.15 5.18 10.36
CA LEU A 501 19.12 6.57 10.84
C LEU A 501 17.75 7.21 10.61
N THR A 502 17.06 7.55 11.70
CA THR A 502 15.76 8.21 11.71
C THR A 502 15.86 9.59 12.34
N GLY A 503 15.28 10.61 11.70
CA GLY A 503 15.31 12.00 12.18
C GLY A 503 14.40 12.34 13.36
N CYS A 504 13.42 11.51 13.71
CA CYS A 504 12.45 11.78 14.78
C CYS A 504 11.68 10.52 15.20
N HIS A 505 10.80 10.64 16.20
CA HIS A 505 9.99 9.55 16.75
C HIS A 505 9.07 8.84 15.73
N HIS A 506 8.82 9.41 14.55
CA HIS A 506 7.99 8.77 13.52
C HIS A 506 8.59 7.50 12.88
N SER A 507 9.88 7.20 13.13
CA SER A 507 10.54 5.96 12.68
C SER A 507 10.41 5.66 11.19
N CYS A 508 10.53 6.68 10.32
CA CYS A 508 10.42 6.50 8.87
C CYS A 508 11.48 5.58 8.27
N ALA A 509 12.69 5.55 8.85
CA ALA A 509 13.75 4.61 8.50
C ALA A 509 13.79 3.38 9.42
N GLN A 510 12.78 3.20 10.28
CA GLN A 510 12.57 1.99 11.05
C GLN A 510 13.80 1.63 11.93
N HIS A 511 14.24 2.57 12.79
CA HIS A 511 15.45 2.35 13.62
C HIS A 511 15.33 1.16 14.58
N TYR A 512 14.13 0.78 15.01
CA TYR A 512 13.92 -0.37 15.90
C TYR A 512 14.15 -1.75 15.26
N ILE A 513 14.32 -1.82 13.93
CA ILE A 513 14.56 -3.09 13.23
C ILE A 513 15.99 -3.19 12.67
N GLY A 514 16.79 -2.13 12.82
CA GLY A 514 18.20 -2.17 12.48
C GLY A 514 18.97 -2.99 13.52
N ASP A 515 20.08 -3.60 13.12
CA ASP A 515 21.02 -4.18 14.09
C ASP A 515 21.63 -3.07 14.97
N ILE A 516 21.75 -1.85 14.41
CA ILE A 516 22.04 -0.61 15.14
C ILE A 516 21.02 0.46 14.72
N GLY A 517 20.15 0.85 15.65
CA GLY A 517 19.15 1.89 15.44
C GLY A 517 19.63 3.26 15.91
N LEU A 518 19.42 4.31 15.10
CA LEU A 518 19.77 5.68 15.48
C LEU A 518 18.56 6.61 15.32
N ILE A 519 18.12 7.25 16.41
CA ILE A 519 17.09 8.29 16.37
C ILE A 519 17.69 9.65 16.73
N ALA A 520 17.52 10.61 15.84
CA ALA A 520 18.07 11.94 16.01
C ALA A 520 17.44 12.67 17.19
N VAL A 521 18.29 13.33 17.96
CA VAL A 521 17.95 14.19 19.10
C VAL A 521 18.84 15.43 19.09
N LYS A 522 18.46 16.45 19.85
CA LYS A 522 19.34 17.57 20.18
C LYS A 522 20.12 17.23 21.44
N VAL A 523 21.44 17.40 21.40
CA VAL A 523 22.35 17.09 22.51
C VAL A 523 22.97 18.40 23.01
N ALA A 524 22.98 18.61 24.33
CA ALA A 524 23.66 19.75 24.92
C ALA A 524 25.17 19.51 24.92
N ARG A 525 25.94 20.49 24.46
CA ARG A 525 27.40 20.50 24.50
C ARG A 525 27.86 21.86 24.99
N GLY A 526 28.05 21.98 26.31
CA GLY A 526 28.24 23.28 26.96
C GLY A 526 26.96 24.12 26.84
N GLU A 527 27.10 25.36 26.38
CA GLU A 527 25.97 26.28 26.13
C GLU A 527 25.31 26.06 24.75
N GLU A 528 25.91 25.24 23.88
CA GLU A 528 25.39 24.97 22.55
C GLU A 528 24.52 23.71 22.50
N SER A 529 23.58 23.69 21.55
CA SER A 529 22.82 22.50 21.19
C SER A 529 23.28 21.97 19.84
N VAL A 530 23.80 20.74 19.83
CA VAL A 530 24.32 20.08 18.62
C VAL A 530 23.40 18.93 18.19
N GLU A 531 23.58 18.49 16.95
CA GLU A 531 22.92 17.30 16.42
C GLU A 531 23.51 16.03 17.07
N GLY A 532 22.65 15.10 17.48
CA GLY A 532 23.08 13.81 18.02
C GLY A 532 22.02 12.73 17.81
N TYR A 533 22.26 11.56 18.40
CA TYR A 533 21.40 10.38 18.27
C TYR A 533 21.32 9.61 19.58
N ASN A 534 20.13 9.10 19.90
CA ASN A 534 20.01 7.96 20.81
C ASN A 534 20.27 6.68 20.01
N VAL A 535 21.05 5.77 20.57
CA VAL A 535 21.38 4.47 19.98
C VAL A 535 20.45 3.40 20.54
N PHE A 536 19.96 2.51 19.68
CA PHE A 536 19.03 1.43 19.97
C PHE A 536 19.63 0.08 19.56
#